data_AF-A0AAX4IDN0-F1
#
_entry.id   AF-A0AAX4IDN0-F1
#
_cell.length_a   1.000
_cell.length_b   1.000
_cell.length_c   1.000
_cell.angle_alpha   90.00
_cell.angle_beta   90.00
_cell.angle_gamma   90.00
#
_symmetry.space_group_name_H-M   'P 1'
#
loop_
_entity.id
_entity.type
_entity.pdbx_description
1 polymer ?
#
loop_
_entity_poly.entity_id
_entity_poly.type
_entity_poly.pdbx_seq_one_letter_code
_entity_poly.pdbx_strand_id
1 'polypeptide(L)'
;MRTALFSLIKARSQPFIQSLPKRAFLQSSSSIVTMATPAESPKSAYKPRYIDIGINLADPIFRGLHHGKQRHPNDLDGVISRAKEVGCSKLIVTGSDFTSSRDALEIAKQYPGVVYTTIGIHPCSSAIFSNSEDAAEGVHTDPDPSKPIPDHHEPDPGKTETIIAELRNLIKDSTASNSGLVAFGEFGLDYDRLHYCPKTIQTHSFAAQLDLVLETKPQLPLFLHSRAAHEDFVRILKEKFGDKLEKLEKGGVVHSFTGTLEEARELMDLGLYIGINGCSFKTEENCEVVKQIALDRMMIETDGPWCEIRPSHFGYKYLIEKKPEANGNAEGAAMPEPAQKPQGKKKNQKKEPEVPERFKIVKKEKWEEGAMIKGRNEPCMIERVAKAVAGIKEVDVEDICEAAWTNTVKVFGVDQ
;
A
#
# COMPACT_ATOMS: atom_id res chain seq x y z
N MET A 1 32.15 58.51 -5.30
CA MET A 1 30.99 59.23 -5.87
C MET A 1 29.81 58.99 -4.92
N ARG A 2 29.51 59.74 -3.85
CA ARG A 2 29.15 61.18 -3.71
C ARG A 2 28.23 61.67 -4.84
N THR A 3 27.10 62.34 -4.67
CA THR A 3 26.11 62.59 -3.58
C THR A 3 24.91 63.27 -4.29
N ALA A 4 23.74 63.27 -3.66
CA ALA A 4 22.45 63.85 -4.08
C ALA A 4 22.40 65.39 -4.35
N LEU A 5 21.36 65.85 -5.08
CA LEU A 5 20.54 67.07 -4.86
C LEU A 5 19.41 67.12 -5.92
N PHE A 6 18.11 67.02 -5.63
CA PHE A 6 17.12 67.93 -4.99
C PHE A 6 16.38 68.91 -5.93
N SER A 7 15.08 69.10 -5.59
CA SER A 7 14.15 70.21 -5.91
C SER A 7 13.17 69.96 -7.07
N LEU A 8 11.89 70.38 -7.10
CA LEU A 8 10.81 70.71 -6.15
C LEU A 8 9.56 71.04 -7.04
N ILE A 9 8.38 71.20 -6.41
CA ILE A 9 7.09 71.79 -6.90
C ILE A 9 6.08 70.72 -7.39
N LYS A 10 4.90 70.38 -6.81
CA LYS A 10 3.87 70.94 -5.90
C LYS A 10 2.55 71.18 -6.64
N ALA A 11 1.54 70.33 -6.41
CA ALA A 11 0.08 70.61 -6.51
C ALA A 11 -0.69 69.41 -5.91
N ARG A 12 -1.11 69.44 -4.63
CA ARG A 12 -2.44 69.83 -4.11
C ARG A 12 -3.65 69.22 -4.84
N SER A 13 -4.29 68.24 -4.21
CA SER A 13 -5.74 67.99 -4.28
C SER A 13 -6.24 67.45 -2.93
N GLN A 14 -7.40 67.97 -2.51
CA GLN A 14 -8.02 67.88 -1.18
C GLN A 14 -8.73 66.53 -0.94
N PRO A 15 -8.88 66.09 0.32
CA PRO A 15 -9.80 65.01 0.67
C PRO A 15 -11.22 65.53 0.93
N PHE A 16 -12.20 64.89 0.31
CA PHE A 16 -13.63 65.17 0.47
C PHE A 16 -14.14 64.49 1.75
N ILE A 17 -14.45 65.29 2.78
CA ILE A 17 -15.11 64.85 4.02
C ILE A 17 -16.62 64.95 3.78
N GLN A 18 -17.32 63.82 3.71
CA GLN A 18 -18.78 63.79 3.79
C GLN A 18 -19.24 63.63 5.24
N SER A 19 -20.16 64.51 5.61
CA SER A 19 -20.78 64.66 6.92
C SER A 19 -21.72 63.51 7.28
N LEU A 20 -21.54 62.94 8.46
CA LEU A 20 -22.48 62.04 9.13
C LEU A 20 -23.62 62.84 9.79
N PRO A 21 -24.89 62.43 9.65
CA PRO A 21 -25.98 63.03 10.42
C PRO A 21 -26.08 62.45 11.84
N LYS A 22 -26.53 63.31 12.76
CA LYS A 22 -26.67 63.09 14.21
C LYS A 22 -27.60 61.91 14.54
N ARG A 23 -27.13 60.99 15.38
CA ARG A 23 -27.92 59.91 16.01
C ARG A 23 -28.94 60.49 16.98
N ALA A 24 -30.21 60.14 16.79
CA ALA A 24 -31.25 60.24 17.80
C ALA A 24 -31.09 59.10 18.83
N PHE A 25 -31.19 59.44 20.11
CA PHE A 25 -31.24 58.50 21.22
C PHE A 25 -32.66 57.91 21.30
N LEU A 26 -32.80 56.61 21.10
CA LEU A 26 -33.96 55.85 21.55
C LEU A 26 -33.47 54.63 22.34
N GLN A 27 -33.90 54.57 23.60
CA GLN A 27 -33.78 53.40 24.46
C GLN A 27 -34.64 52.27 23.87
N SER A 28 -34.04 51.10 23.64
CA SER A 28 -34.79 49.84 23.58
C SER A 28 -34.02 48.74 24.28
N SER A 29 -34.72 48.12 25.22
CA SER A 29 -34.36 47.00 26.08
C SER A 29 -33.68 45.83 25.36
N SER A 30 -32.67 45.27 26.03
CA SER A 30 -32.00 44.02 25.68
C SER A 30 -32.98 42.84 25.64
N SER A 31 -33.01 42.13 24.52
CA SER A 31 -33.48 40.74 24.44
C SER A 31 -32.38 39.95 23.76
N ILE A 32 -31.75 39.05 24.50
CA ILE A 32 -30.77 38.11 23.97
C ILE A 32 -31.55 37.14 23.08
N VAL A 33 -31.44 37.32 21.77
CA VAL A 33 -31.87 36.32 20.79
C VAL A 33 -30.73 35.32 20.69
N THR A 34 -30.91 34.14 21.27
CA THR A 34 -30.06 32.98 21.03
C THR A 34 -30.20 32.62 19.55
N MET A 35 -29.25 33.04 18.71
CA MET A 35 -29.18 32.54 17.35
C MET A 35 -28.83 31.06 17.43
N ALA A 36 -29.80 30.20 17.13
CA ALA A 36 -29.54 28.80 16.86
C ALA A 36 -28.55 28.74 15.70
N THR A 37 -27.41 28.08 15.94
CA THR A 37 -26.50 27.65 14.89
C THR A 37 -27.30 26.87 13.85
N PRO A 38 -27.14 27.13 12.54
CA PRO A 38 -27.77 26.30 11.53
C PRO A 38 -27.29 24.86 11.76
N ALA A 39 -28.24 23.93 11.92
CA ALA A 39 -27.92 22.52 11.93
C ALA A 39 -27.13 22.22 10.65
N GLU A 40 -25.91 21.72 10.80
CA GLU A 40 -25.12 21.22 9.68
C GLU A 40 -26.02 20.26 8.89
N SER A 41 -26.21 20.56 7.61
CA SER A 41 -26.78 19.61 6.66
C SER A 41 -26.06 18.27 6.84
N PRO A 42 -26.77 17.13 6.93
CA PRO A 42 -26.12 15.84 7.14
C PRO A 42 -25.05 15.67 6.07
N LYS A 43 -23.77 15.63 6.48
CA LYS A 43 -22.68 15.29 5.57
C LYS A 43 -23.08 13.99 4.88
N SER A 44 -23.13 14.00 3.55
CA SER A 44 -23.34 12.76 2.80
C SER A 44 -22.35 11.73 3.30
N ALA A 45 -22.79 10.51 3.59
CA ALA A 45 -21.91 9.46 4.09
C ALA A 45 -20.68 9.34 3.16
N TYR A 46 -19.48 9.51 3.72
CA TYR A 46 -18.23 9.40 2.99
C TYR A 46 -18.17 8.04 2.28
N LYS A 47 -17.87 8.07 0.98
CA LYS A 47 -17.68 6.86 0.19
C LYS A 47 -16.17 6.63 0.04
N PRO A 48 -15.62 5.58 0.67
CA PRO A 48 -14.18 5.34 0.60
C PRO A 48 -13.74 5.05 -0.83
N ARG A 49 -12.51 5.49 -1.13
CA ARG A 49 -11.82 5.22 -2.38
C ARG A 49 -10.43 4.68 -2.06
N TYR A 50 -10.06 3.60 -2.74
CA TYR A 50 -8.79 2.93 -2.51
C TYR A 50 -8.03 2.72 -3.81
N ILE A 51 -6.72 2.79 -3.69
CA ILE A 51 -5.76 2.27 -4.65
C ILE A 51 -4.97 1.19 -3.93
N ASP A 52 -5.01 -0.04 -4.44
CA ASP A 52 -4.14 -1.10 -3.95
C ASP A 52 -2.82 -1.03 -4.72
N ILE A 53 -1.75 -0.56 -4.06
CA ILE A 53 -0.45 -0.36 -4.73
C ILE A 53 0.30 -1.67 -4.99
N GLY A 54 -0.12 -2.78 -4.39
CA GLY A 54 0.59 -4.05 -4.45
C GLY A 54 -0.40 -5.22 -4.41
N ILE A 55 -0.78 -5.71 -5.58
CA ILE A 55 -1.60 -6.92 -5.73
C ILE A 55 -1.00 -7.86 -6.77
N ASN A 56 -0.87 -9.15 -6.44
CA ASN A 56 -0.25 -10.14 -7.32
C ASN A 56 -1.28 -10.83 -8.23
N LEU A 57 -2.12 -10.09 -8.96
CA LEU A 57 -3.17 -10.67 -9.82
C LEU A 57 -2.64 -11.57 -10.96
N ALA A 58 -1.36 -11.45 -11.30
CA ALA A 58 -0.69 -12.36 -12.21
C ALA A 58 -0.53 -13.78 -11.64
N ASP A 59 -0.60 -13.96 -10.31
CA ASP A 59 -0.52 -15.26 -9.66
C ASP A 59 -1.62 -16.20 -10.17
N PRO A 60 -1.27 -17.44 -10.58
CA PRO A 60 -2.23 -18.39 -11.12
C PRO A 60 -3.39 -18.74 -10.17
N ILE A 61 -3.27 -18.49 -8.87
CA ILE A 61 -4.34 -18.70 -7.89
C ILE A 61 -5.59 -17.86 -8.16
N PHE A 62 -5.44 -16.69 -8.80
CA PHE A 62 -6.57 -15.84 -9.22
C PHE A 62 -7.25 -16.35 -10.49
N ARG A 63 -6.64 -17.33 -11.15
CA ARG A 63 -7.21 -18.10 -12.27
C ARG A 63 -7.61 -19.52 -11.85
N GLY A 64 -7.62 -19.80 -10.53
CA GLY A 64 -8.01 -21.07 -9.93
C GLY A 64 -6.99 -22.20 -10.02
N LEU A 65 -5.74 -21.89 -10.41
CA LEU A 65 -4.65 -22.85 -10.46
C LEU A 65 -3.87 -22.83 -9.13
N HIS A 66 -4.03 -23.87 -8.31
CA HIS A 66 -3.30 -24.00 -7.05
C HIS A 66 -2.27 -25.13 -7.14
N HIS A 67 -0.99 -24.81 -7.00
CA HIS A 67 0.12 -25.78 -7.10
C HIS A 67 0.01 -26.64 -8.37
N GLY A 68 -0.19 -25.98 -9.52
CA GLY A 68 -0.32 -26.64 -10.83
C GLY A 68 -1.62 -27.42 -11.06
N LYS A 69 -2.59 -27.36 -10.14
CA LYS A 69 -3.89 -28.07 -10.27
C LYS A 69 -5.05 -27.08 -10.35
N GLN A 70 -5.87 -27.19 -11.39
CA GLN A 70 -7.11 -26.40 -11.51
C GLN A 70 -8.07 -26.85 -10.41
N ARG A 71 -8.47 -25.92 -9.52
CA ARG A 71 -9.39 -26.20 -8.39
C ARG A 71 -10.77 -25.57 -8.57
N HIS A 72 -10.85 -24.48 -9.29
CA HIS A 72 -12.09 -23.80 -9.65
C HIS A 72 -11.89 -23.04 -10.98
N PRO A 73 -12.97 -22.59 -11.66
CA PRO A 73 -12.85 -21.75 -12.85
C PRO A 73 -12.05 -20.46 -12.60
N ASN A 74 -11.54 -19.83 -13.65
CA ASN A 74 -10.96 -18.50 -13.55
C ASN A 74 -12.01 -17.52 -13.02
N ASP A 75 -11.71 -16.83 -11.92
CA ASP A 75 -12.62 -15.92 -11.24
C ASP A 75 -12.03 -14.50 -11.05
N LEU A 76 -11.02 -14.15 -11.85
CA LEU A 76 -10.35 -12.84 -11.82
C LEU A 76 -11.34 -11.67 -11.98
N ASP A 77 -12.32 -11.79 -12.88
CA ASP A 77 -13.39 -10.80 -13.05
C ASP A 77 -14.18 -10.58 -11.74
N GLY A 78 -14.45 -11.66 -11.01
CA GLY A 78 -15.13 -11.63 -9.72
C GLY A 78 -14.27 -10.95 -8.65
N VAL A 79 -12.96 -11.21 -8.64
CA VAL A 79 -12.00 -10.55 -7.73
C VAL A 79 -11.97 -9.04 -7.97
N ILE A 80 -11.87 -8.60 -9.23
CA ILE A 80 -11.86 -7.18 -9.60
C ILE A 80 -13.22 -6.52 -9.31
N SER A 81 -14.32 -7.23 -9.53
CA SER A 81 -15.67 -6.72 -9.22
C SER A 81 -15.85 -6.48 -7.73
N ARG A 82 -15.42 -7.42 -6.87
CA ARG A 82 -15.44 -7.24 -5.40
C ARG A 82 -14.56 -6.08 -4.95
N ALA A 83 -13.39 -5.88 -5.58
CA ALA A 83 -12.53 -4.73 -5.30
C ALA A 83 -13.26 -3.40 -5.56
N LYS A 84 -13.92 -3.27 -6.72
CA LYS A 84 -14.71 -2.08 -7.07
C LYS A 84 -15.87 -1.84 -6.10
N GLU A 85 -16.52 -2.90 -5.62
CA GLU A 85 -17.65 -2.81 -4.69
C GLU A 85 -17.26 -2.19 -3.33
N VAL A 86 -16.02 -2.42 -2.87
CA VAL A 86 -15.50 -1.76 -1.66
C VAL A 86 -14.96 -0.36 -1.90
N GLY A 87 -14.90 0.11 -3.15
CA GLY A 87 -14.31 1.40 -3.52
C GLY A 87 -12.84 1.31 -3.95
N CYS A 88 -12.27 0.11 -4.04
CA CYS A 88 -10.94 -0.10 -4.62
C CYS A 88 -11.05 -0.04 -6.15
N SER A 89 -10.76 1.15 -6.69
CA SER A 89 -11.02 1.47 -8.10
C SER A 89 -9.77 1.46 -8.97
N LYS A 90 -8.59 1.29 -8.34
CA LYS A 90 -7.28 1.28 -8.96
C LYS A 90 -6.44 0.18 -8.32
N LEU A 91 -5.79 -0.62 -9.14
CA LEU A 91 -5.00 -1.79 -8.74
C LEU A 91 -3.66 -1.72 -9.47
N ILE A 92 -2.55 -1.78 -8.74
CA ILE A 92 -1.21 -1.88 -9.32
C ILE A 92 -0.78 -3.34 -9.19
N VAL A 93 -0.76 -4.05 -10.32
CA VAL A 93 -0.38 -5.46 -10.38
C VAL A 93 1.13 -5.59 -10.47
N THR A 94 1.71 -6.26 -9.49
CA THR A 94 3.14 -6.38 -9.34
C THR A 94 3.75 -7.32 -10.39
N GLY A 95 4.71 -6.81 -11.15
CA GLY A 95 5.62 -7.61 -11.98
C GLY A 95 6.91 -7.91 -11.21
N SER A 96 7.22 -9.17 -10.99
CA SER A 96 8.36 -9.65 -10.19
C SER A 96 9.47 -10.33 -11.02
N ASP A 97 9.16 -10.68 -12.26
CA ASP A 97 10.06 -11.24 -13.25
C ASP A 97 9.49 -10.98 -14.66
N PHE A 98 10.17 -11.44 -15.72
CA PHE A 98 9.70 -11.22 -17.09
C PHE A 98 8.35 -11.85 -17.39
N THR A 99 8.04 -13.01 -16.82
CA THR A 99 6.77 -13.71 -17.06
C THR A 99 5.64 -12.99 -16.35
N SER A 100 5.79 -12.73 -15.05
CA SER A 100 4.77 -12.03 -14.27
C SER A 100 4.58 -10.59 -14.73
N SER A 101 5.64 -9.91 -15.17
CA SER A 101 5.54 -8.57 -15.79
C SER A 101 4.71 -8.58 -17.07
N ARG A 102 4.91 -9.57 -17.96
CA ARG A 102 4.12 -9.72 -19.19
C ARG A 102 2.66 -10.06 -18.90
N ASP A 103 2.42 -10.97 -17.94
CA ASP A 103 1.07 -11.33 -17.52
C ASP A 103 0.35 -10.13 -16.89
N ALA A 104 1.05 -9.33 -16.08
CA ALA A 104 0.49 -8.15 -15.46
C ALA A 104 0.16 -7.04 -16.48
N LEU A 105 1.01 -6.84 -17.49
CA LEU A 105 0.71 -5.97 -18.64
C LEU A 105 -0.53 -6.43 -19.41
N GLU A 106 -0.70 -7.74 -19.59
CA GLU A 106 -1.87 -8.28 -20.27
C GLU A 106 -3.16 -8.08 -19.44
N ILE A 107 -3.08 -8.25 -18.11
CA ILE A 107 -4.21 -7.90 -17.22
C ILE A 107 -4.49 -6.39 -17.30
N ALA A 108 -3.48 -5.53 -17.28
CA ALA A 108 -3.67 -4.08 -17.38
C ALA A 108 -4.41 -3.67 -18.68
N LYS A 109 -4.09 -4.32 -19.81
CA LYS A 109 -4.79 -4.12 -21.09
C LYS A 109 -6.26 -4.56 -21.05
N GLN A 110 -6.60 -5.58 -20.27
CA GLN A 110 -7.97 -6.08 -20.13
C GLN A 110 -8.84 -5.15 -19.26
N TYR A 111 -8.25 -4.40 -18.33
CA TYR A 111 -8.97 -3.51 -17.41
C TYR A 111 -8.41 -2.07 -17.44
N PRO A 112 -8.51 -1.36 -18.58
CA PRO A 112 -7.95 -0.03 -18.73
C PRO A 112 -8.58 0.96 -17.73
N GLY A 113 -7.73 1.80 -17.11
CA GLY A 113 -8.14 2.79 -16.11
C GLY A 113 -8.50 2.19 -14.73
N VAL A 114 -8.35 0.88 -14.56
CA VAL A 114 -8.56 0.17 -13.30
C VAL A 114 -7.30 -0.57 -12.88
N VAL A 115 -6.68 -1.31 -13.81
CA VAL A 115 -5.46 -2.07 -13.55
C VAL A 115 -4.28 -1.39 -14.22
N TYR A 116 -3.24 -1.21 -13.43
CA TYR A 116 -1.91 -0.73 -13.80
C TYR A 116 -0.89 -1.79 -13.39
N THR A 117 0.37 -1.61 -13.75
CA THR A 117 1.40 -2.60 -13.45
C THR A 117 2.78 -1.98 -13.25
N THR A 118 3.67 -2.81 -12.69
CA THR A 118 5.09 -2.55 -12.52
C THR A 118 5.90 -3.54 -13.37
N ILE A 119 7.13 -3.17 -13.73
CA ILE A 119 8.08 -4.09 -14.40
C ILE A 119 9.42 -4.07 -13.67
N GLY A 120 9.93 -5.23 -13.28
CA GLY A 120 11.20 -5.38 -12.57
C GLY A 120 11.54 -6.85 -12.33
N ILE A 121 12.75 -7.09 -11.83
CA ILE A 121 13.21 -8.41 -11.38
C ILE A 121 13.39 -8.38 -9.86
N HIS A 122 12.54 -9.13 -9.17
CA HIS A 122 12.53 -9.27 -7.72
C HIS A 122 13.82 -9.95 -7.21
N PRO A 123 14.29 -9.68 -5.98
CA PRO A 123 15.45 -10.36 -5.38
C PRO A 123 15.41 -11.89 -5.49
N CYS A 124 14.26 -12.53 -5.25
CA CYS A 124 14.13 -13.99 -5.40
C CYS A 124 14.28 -14.49 -6.85
N SER A 125 13.98 -13.65 -7.84
CA SER A 125 14.09 -13.98 -9.27
C SER A 125 15.43 -13.53 -9.87
N SER A 126 16.30 -12.91 -9.07
CA SER A 126 17.56 -12.33 -9.53
C SER A 126 18.66 -13.37 -9.78
N ALA A 127 18.43 -14.65 -9.49
CA ALA A 127 19.39 -15.71 -9.78
C ALA A 127 19.81 -15.74 -11.27
N ILE A 128 18.94 -15.29 -12.18
CA ILE A 128 19.23 -15.20 -13.63
C ILE A 128 20.44 -14.28 -13.97
N PHE A 129 20.83 -13.38 -13.07
CA PHE A 129 22.04 -12.53 -13.22
C PHE A 129 23.34 -13.27 -12.90
N SER A 130 23.26 -14.50 -12.40
CA SER A 130 24.40 -15.31 -12.01
C SER A 130 25.04 -16.05 -13.20
N ASN A 131 26.34 -16.31 -13.12
CA ASN A 131 27.06 -17.19 -14.04
C ASN A 131 26.68 -18.68 -13.94
N SER A 132 25.89 -19.08 -12.93
CA SER A 132 25.43 -20.46 -12.77
C SER A 132 24.47 -20.87 -13.90
N GLU A 133 24.66 -22.10 -14.43
CA GLU A 133 23.75 -22.72 -15.40
C GLU A 133 22.47 -23.24 -14.73
N ASP A 134 22.51 -23.54 -13.42
CA ASP A 134 21.36 -24.01 -12.63
C ASP A 134 20.37 -22.88 -12.28
N ALA A 135 20.74 -21.62 -12.54
CA ALA A 135 19.92 -20.45 -12.24
C ALA A 135 18.82 -20.16 -13.29
N ALA A 136 18.81 -20.93 -14.38
CA ALA A 136 17.90 -20.76 -15.51
C ALA A 136 16.77 -21.79 -15.44
N GLU A 137 15.77 -21.55 -14.60
CA GLU A 137 14.35 -21.77 -14.89
C GLU A 137 13.53 -21.47 -13.63
N GLY A 138 12.37 -20.84 -13.83
CA GLY A 138 11.57 -20.21 -12.78
C GLY A 138 11.29 -21.09 -11.57
N VAL A 139 10.95 -20.41 -10.48
CA VAL A 139 10.54 -20.91 -9.16
C VAL A 139 9.46 -22.00 -9.28
N HIS A 140 9.86 -23.24 -9.55
CA HIS A 140 8.96 -24.40 -9.64
C HIS A 140 9.29 -25.48 -8.61
N THR A 141 10.34 -25.28 -7.82
CA THR A 141 10.61 -26.02 -6.60
C THR A 141 10.94 -25.04 -5.49
N ASP A 142 10.09 -24.94 -4.46
CA ASP A 142 10.38 -24.21 -3.23
C ASP A 142 11.67 -24.80 -2.62
N PRO A 143 12.82 -24.09 -2.67
CA PRO A 143 14.06 -24.58 -2.10
C PRO A 143 13.92 -24.66 -0.58
N ASP A 144 14.60 -25.63 0.04
CA ASP A 144 14.61 -25.77 1.50
C ASP A 144 15.18 -24.50 2.16
N PRO A 145 14.40 -23.73 2.94
CA PRO A 145 14.86 -22.49 3.54
C PRO A 145 16.02 -22.66 4.52
N SER A 146 16.23 -23.89 5.04
CA SER A 146 17.35 -24.22 5.94
C SER A 146 18.68 -24.45 5.21
N LYS A 147 18.67 -24.42 3.87
CA LYS A 147 19.84 -24.66 3.02
C LYS A 147 20.03 -23.50 2.04
N PRO A 148 20.72 -22.42 2.43
CA PRO A 148 21.02 -21.32 1.51
C PRO A 148 21.88 -21.83 0.34
N ILE A 149 21.69 -21.23 -0.84
CA ILE A 149 22.56 -21.50 -1.99
C ILE A 149 23.95 -20.96 -1.63
N PRO A 150 25.03 -21.77 -1.73
CA PRO A 150 26.38 -21.30 -1.42
C PRO A 150 26.76 -20.06 -2.25
N ASP A 151 27.43 -19.10 -1.61
CA ASP A 151 27.85 -17.82 -2.19
C ASP A 151 29.11 -17.98 -3.09
N HIS A 152 29.09 -18.98 -3.96
CA HIS A 152 30.19 -19.30 -4.89
C HIS A 152 29.90 -18.82 -6.31
N HIS A 153 28.72 -18.29 -6.55
CA HIS A 153 28.31 -17.81 -7.85
C HIS A 153 28.53 -16.30 -7.95
N GLU A 154 29.19 -15.88 -9.04
CA GLU A 154 29.47 -14.47 -9.32
C GLU A 154 28.45 -13.92 -10.31
N PRO A 155 28.19 -12.60 -10.30
CA PRO A 155 27.43 -11.95 -11.36
C PRO A 155 28.04 -12.20 -12.74
N ASP A 156 27.20 -12.46 -13.73
CA ASP A 156 27.61 -12.62 -15.12
C ASP A 156 27.37 -11.30 -15.89
N PRO A 157 28.42 -10.61 -16.37
CA PRO A 157 28.27 -9.35 -17.09
C PRO A 157 27.46 -9.49 -18.39
N GLY A 158 27.63 -10.59 -19.13
CA GLY A 158 26.94 -10.80 -20.41
C GLY A 158 25.45 -11.10 -20.22
N LYS A 159 25.09 -11.91 -19.22
CA LYS A 159 23.68 -12.08 -18.84
C LYS A 159 23.09 -10.78 -18.30
N THR A 160 23.84 -10.05 -17.48
CA THR A 160 23.40 -8.74 -16.95
C THR A 160 23.07 -7.78 -18.08
N GLU A 161 23.96 -7.62 -19.07
CA GLU A 161 23.72 -6.75 -20.23
C GLU A 161 22.45 -7.18 -20.99
N THR A 162 22.27 -8.48 -21.21
CA THR A 162 21.10 -9.05 -21.90
C THR A 162 19.80 -8.77 -21.13
N ILE A 163 19.77 -9.05 -19.83
CA ILE A 163 18.60 -8.85 -18.96
C ILE A 163 18.22 -7.36 -18.89
N ILE A 164 19.21 -6.48 -18.71
CA ILE A 164 18.99 -5.04 -18.66
C ILE A 164 18.50 -4.53 -20.03
N ALA A 165 19.02 -5.05 -21.14
CA ALA A 165 18.52 -4.73 -22.48
C ALA A 165 17.07 -5.18 -22.68
N GLU A 166 16.70 -6.37 -22.22
CA GLU A 166 15.33 -6.88 -22.30
C GLU A 166 14.36 -6.06 -21.44
N LEU A 167 14.72 -5.74 -20.19
CA LEU A 167 13.93 -4.84 -19.33
C LEU A 167 13.75 -3.47 -19.98
N ARG A 168 14.82 -2.88 -20.52
CA ARG A 168 14.78 -1.59 -21.22
C ARG A 168 13.78 -1.61 -22.38
N ASN A 169 13.81 -2.67 -23.20
CA ASN A 169 12.89 -2.82 -24.33
C ASN A 169 11.45 -3.00 -23.83
N LEU A 170 11.22 -3.87 -22.84
CA LEU A 170 9.90 -4.12 -22.30
C LEU A 170 9.27 -2.86 -21.70
N ILE A 171 10.04 -2.07 -20.93
CA ILE A 171 9.60 -0.78 -20.37
C ILE A 171 9.28 0.22 -21.47
N LYS A 172 10.16 0.35 -22.47
CA LYS A 172 9.99 1.27 -23.59
C LYS A 172 8.72 0.95 -24.39
N ASP A 173 8.52 -0.31 -24.74
CA ASP A 173 7.37 -0.77 -25.51
C ASP A 173 6.06 -0.60 -24.73
N SER A 174 6.09 -0.91 -23.43
CA SER A 174 4.93 -0.76 -22.54
C SER A 174 4.55 0.71 -22.33
N THR A 175 5.53 1.60 -22.23
CA THR A 175 5.31 3.05 -22.15
C THR A 175 4.75 3.60 -23.45
N ALA A 176 5.34 3.22 -24.59
CA ALA A 176 4.92 3.70 -25.92
C ALA A 176 3.49 3.26 -26.29
N SER A 177 3.08 2.08 -25.83
CA SER A 177 1.74 1.52 -26.05
C SER A 177 0.71 1.93 -25.00
N ASN A 178 1.11 2.69 -23.98
CA ASN A 178 0.28 3.04 -22.82
C ASN A 178 -0.38 1.82 -22.16
N SER A 179 0.39 0.73 -21.99
CA SER A 179 -0.10 -0.57 -21.48
C SER A 179 -0.34 -0.60 -19.96
N GLY A 180 -0.55 0.56 -19.31
CA GLY A 180 -0.78 0.66 -17.88
C GLY A 180 0.47 0.54 -16.99
N LEU A 181 1.68 0.62 -17.54
CA LEU A 181 2.93 0.65 -16.78
C LEU A 181 3.05 1.97 -15.99
N VAL A 182 3.22 1.88 -14.67
CA VAL A 182 3.29 3.07 -13.78
C VAL A 182 4.50 3.11 -12.86
N ALA A 183 5.24 2.01 -12.71
CA ALA A 183 6.43 1.97 -11.87
C ALA A 183 7.48 0.99 -12.40
N PHE A 184 8.74 1.26 -12.06
CA PHE A 184 9.80 0.27 -12.15
C PHE A 184 9.83 -0.52 -10.85
N GLY A 185 9.63 -1.84 -10.95
CA GLY A 185 9.67 -2.78 -9.85
C GLY A 185 8.73 -3.96 -10.09
N GLU A 186 8.63 -4.93 -9.21
CA GLU A 186 9.26 -5.02 -7.90
C GLU A 186 10.73 -5.44 -7.99
N PHE A 187 11.60 -4.74 -7.28
CA PHE A 187 13.03 -5.05 -7.19
C PHE A 187 13.63 -4.46 -5.91
N GLY A 188 14.77 -4.98 -5.47
CA GLY A 188 15.36 -4.63 -4.17
C GLY A 188 16.09 -5.81 -3.55
N LEU A 189 16.01 -5.96 -2.22
CA LEU A 189 16.76 -6.97 -1.45
C LEU A 189 15.86 -7.73 -0.46
N ASP A 190 15.96 -9.06 -0.44
CA ASP A 190 15.30 -9.94 0.54
C ASP A 190 16.31 -10.93 1.13
N TYR A 191 16.84 -10.59 2.31
CA TYR A 191 17.82 -11.43 3.01
C TYR A 191 17.18 -12.57 3.83
N ASP A 192 15.85 -12.63 3.92
CA ASP A 192 15.14 -13.81 4.43
C ASP A 192 14.94 -14.89 3.35
N ARG A 193 15.37 -14.62 2.11
CA ARG A 193 15.16 -15.47 0.93
C ARG A 193 16.46 -15.82 0.20
N LEU A 194 17.57 -15.91 0.93
CA LEU A 194 18.88 -16.29 0.38
C LEU A 194 18.95 -17.71 -0.21
N HIS A 195 17.96 -18.56 0.07
CA HIS A 195 17.81 -19.87 -0.57
C HIS A 195 17.28 -19.78 -2.02
N TYR A 196 16.72 -18.63 -2.42
CA TYR A 196 16.35 -18.36 -3.81
C TYR A 196 17.47 -17.67 -4.59
N CYS A 197 18.13 -16.69 -3.96
CA CYS A 197 19.16 -15.90 -4.61
C CYS A 197 20.15 -15.39 -3.56
N PRO A 198 21.46 -15.64 -3.72
CA PRO A 198 22.47 -15.20 -2.75
C PRO A 198 22.60 -13.67 -2.73
N LYS A 199 23.09 -13.15 -1.61
CA LYS A 199 23.20 -11.71 -1.34
C LYS A 199 24.01 -10.96 -2.40
N THR A 200 25.11 -11.56 -2.86
CA THR A 200 25.97 -11.02 -3.94
C THR A 200 25.20 -10.75 -5.22
N ILE A 201 24.39 -11.71 -5.67
CA ILE A 201 23.56 -11.57 -6.87
C ILE A 201 22.39 -10.61 -6.66
N GLN A 202 21.73 -10.63 -5.50
CA GLN A 202 20.66 -9.66 -5.19
C GLN A 202 21.16 -8.22 -5.23
N THR A 203 22.29 -7.93 -4.56
CA THR A 203 22.88 -6.58 -4.53
C THR A 203 23.34 -6.11 -5.91
N HIS A 204 23.92 -7.01 -6.73
CA HIS A 204 24.27 -6.71 -8.11
C HIS A 204 23.03 -6.40 -8.97
N SER A 205 22.02 -7.28 -8.94
CA SER A 205 20.77 -7.10 -9.68
C SER A 205 20.07 -5.79 -9.30
N PHE A 206 20.01 -5.48 -8.01
CA PHE A 206 19.43 -4.23 -7.52
C PHE A 206 20.18 -3.02 -8.09
N ALA A 207 21.51 -2.98 -7.97
CA ALA A 207 22.32 -1.89 -8.48
C ALA A 207 22.19 -1.71 -10.00
N ALA A 208 22.18 -2.81 -10.78
CA ALA A 208 22.06 -2.77 -12.24
C ALA A 208 20.67 -2.27 -12.70
N GLN A 209 19.61 -2.65 -12.00
CA GLN A 209 18.26 -2.14 -12.30
C GLN A 209 18.12 -0.64 -11.94
N LEU A 210 18.76 -0.17 -10.86
CA LEU A 210 18.79 1.27 -10.54
C LEU A 210 19.58 2.09 -11.59
N ASP A 211 20.63 1.52 -12.18
CA ASP A 211 21.32 2.16 -13.32
C ASP A 211 20.36 2.34 -14.51
N LEU A 212 19.56 1.31 -14.83
CA LEU A 212 18.54 1.42 -15.88
C LEU A 212 17.47 2.48 -15.55
N VAL A 213 17.09 2.64 -14.28
CA VAL A 213 16.18 3.73 -13.86
C VAL A 213 16.81 5.09 -14.18
N LEU A 214 18.08 5.30 -13.83
CA LEU A 214 18.78 6.57 -14.10
C LEU A 214 18.85 6.90 -15.61
N GLU A 215 19.02 5.87 -16.44
CA GLU A 215 19.04 5.97 -17.91
C GLU A 215 17.65 6.23 -18.52
N THR A 216 16.57 5.79 -17.86
CA THR A 216 15.20 5.86 -18.39
C THR A 216 14.63 7.27 -18.26
N LYS A 217 14.13 7.85 -19.37
CA LYS A 217 13.53 9.19 -19.42
C LYS A 217 12.15 9.19 -20.12
N PRO A 218 11.08 9.75 -19.50
CA PRO A 218 11.04 10.21 -18.10
C PRO A 218 11.29 9.03 -17.14
N GLN A 219 11.88 9.31 -15.97
CA GLN A 219 12.03 8.27 -14.94
C GLN A 219 10.65 7.73 -14.55
N LEU A 220 10.59 6.44 -14.26
CA LEU A 220 9.45 5.84 -13.58
C LEU A 220 9.66 5.92 -12.05
N PRO A 221 8.58 6.10 -11.27
CA PRO A 221 8.62 5.89 -9.83
C PRO A 221 9.09 4.47 -9.49
N LEU A 222 9.70 4.31 -8.32
CA LEU A 222 10.20 3.00 -7.86
C LEU A 222 9.18 2.25 -7.00
N PHE A 223 9.03 0.96 -7.24
CA PHE A 223 8.32 0.01 -6.39
C PHE A 223 9.35 -0.96 -5.78
N LEU A 224 9.76 -0.70 -4.53
CA LEU A 224 10.99 -1.23 -3.94
C LEU A 224 10.74 -2.26 -2.85
N HIS A 225 11.42 -3.40 -2.94
CA HIS A 225 11.38 -4.46 -1.93
C HIS A 225 12.56 -4.33 -0.96
N SER A 226 12.29 -4.39 0.34
CA SER A 226 13.34 -4.50 1.36
C SER A 226 12.90 -5.40 2.51
N ARG A 227 13.66 -6.46 2.76
CA ARG A 227 13.47 -7.37 3.89
C ARG A 227 14.80 -7.79 4.49
N ALA A 228 14.97 -7.52 5.79
CA ALA A 228 16.18 -7.82 6.55
C ALA A 228 17.49 -7.31 5.90
N ALA A 229 17.39 -6.25 5.08
CA ALA A 229 18.46 -5.80 4.18
C ALA A 229 18.64 -4.27 4.16
N HIS A 230 18.10 -3.55 5.15
CA HIS A 230 17.98 -2.08 5.15
C HIS A 230 19.30 -1.35 4.91
N GLU A 231 20.38 -1.76 5.58
CA GLU A 231 21.69 -1.10 5.46
C GLU A 231 22.21 -1.10 4.02
N ASP A 232 22.27 -2.28 3.38
CA ASP A 232 22.71 -2.40 1.98
C ASP A 232 21.72 -1.74 1.02
N PHE A 233 20.43 -1.87 1.28
CA PHE A 233 19.37 -1.27 0.48
C PHE A 233 19.54 0.25 0.40
N VAL A 234 19.66 0.92 1.55
CA VAL A 234 19.84 2.38 1.61
C VAL A 234 21.20 2.80 1.06
N ARG A 235 22.27 2.05 1.36
CA ARG A 235 23.61 2.35 0.83
C ARG A 235 23.60 2.37 -0.69
N ILE A 236 23.06 1.34 -1.33
CA ILE A 236 23.00 1.23 -2.79
C ILE A 236 22.12 2.35 -3.39
N LEU A 237 20.98 2.67 -2.78
CA LEU A 237 20.15 3.81 -3.22
C LEU A 237 20.93 5.13 -3.18
N LYS A 238 21.65 5.41 -2.08
CA LYS A 238 22.47 6.62 -1.93
C LYS A 238 23.63 6.66 -2.92
N GLU A 239 24.29 5.54 -3.17
CA GLU A 239 25.36 5.44 -4.19
C GLU A 239 24.86 5.82 -5.60
N LYS A 240 23.63 5.41 -5.96
CA LYS A 240 23.05 5.69 -7.27
C LYS A 240 22.46 7.08 -7.36
N PHE A 241 21.58 7.44 -6.42
CA PHE A 241 20.75 8.65 -6.49
C PHE A 241 21.30 9.85 -5.69
N GLY A 242 22.37 9.65 -4.91
CA GLY A 242 22.96 10.65 -4.02
C GLY A 242 22.46 10.54 -2.57
N ASP A 243 23.12 11.23 -1.64
CA ASP A 243 22.90 11.08 -0.18
C ASP A 243 21.45 11.35 0.25
N LYS A 244 20.72 12.18 -0.50
CA LYS A 244 19.31 12.52 -0.27
C LYS A 244 18.40 12.01 -1.40
N LEU A 245 18.89 11.07 -2.20
CA LEU A 245 18.25 10.57 -3.41
C LEU A 245 17.88 11.69 -4.40
N GLU A 246 18.69 12.75 -4.48
CA GLU A 246 18.39 13.95 -5.27
C GLU A 246 18.25 13.70 -6.79
N LYS A 247 18.78 12.59 -7.30
CA LYS A 247 18.60 12.18 -8.71
C LYS A 247 17.33 11.35 -8.96
N LEU A 248 16.57 11.01 -7.92
CA LEU A 248 15.31 10.28 -8.01
C LEU A 248 14.15 11.26 -8.22
N GLU A 249 13.77 11.46 -9.48
CA GLU A 249 12.86 12.54 -9.88
C GLU A 249 11.38 12.26 -9.53
N LYS A 250 10.99 10.98 -9.54
CA LYS A 250 9.60 10.55 -9.34
C LYS A 250 9.28 10.01 -7.94
N GLY A 251 10.30 9.85 -7.11
CA GLY A 251 10.18 9.17 -5.82
C GLY A 251 9.94 7.66 -5.97
N GLY A 252 9.52 7.03 -4.89
CA GLY A 252 9.22 5.61 -4.85
C GLY A 252 8.60 5.20 -3.52
N VAL A 253 8.12 3.97 -3.47
CA VAL A 253 7.57 3.33 -2.27
C VAL A 253 8.41 2.13 -1.90
N VAL A 254 8.72 1.97 -0.62
CA VAL A 254 9.16 0.71 -0.04
C VAL A 254 7.91 -0.06 0.35
N HIS A 255 7.53 -1.03 -0.47
CA HIS A 255 6.26 -1.73 -0.33
C HIS A 255 6.33 -2.80 0.77
N SER A 256 5.15 -3.22 1.26
CA SER A 256 4.99 -4.29 2.26
C SER A 256 5.91 -4.15 3.47
N PHE A 257 6.03 -2.94 4.03
CA PHE A 257 7.02 -2.63 5.05
C PHE A 257 6.76 -3.38 6.36
N THR A 258 7.79 -4.08 6.85
CA THR A 258 7.78 -4.80 8.14
C THR A 258 9.06 -4.56 8.96
N GLY A 259 9.84 -3.53 8.60
CA GLY A 259 11.09 -3.17 9.27
C GLY A 259 10.89 -2.45 10.60
N THR A 260 11.98 -1.93 11.16
CA THR A 260 11.96 -1.20 12.43
C THR A 260 11.49 0.25 12.27
N LEU A 261 11.26 0.93 13.39
CA LEU A 261 10.90 2.34 13.40
C LEU A 261 12.03 3.24 12.88
N GLU A 262 13.27 2.91 13.20
CA GLU A 262 14.47 3.61 12.75
C GLU A 262 14.60 3.51 11.22
N GLU A 263 14.39 2.32 10.68
CA GLU A 263 14.39 2.07 9.23
C GLU A 263 13.29 2.88 8.53
N ALA A 264 12.06 2.84 9.06
CA ALA A 264 10.94 3.61 8.51
C ALA A 264 11.22 5.12 8.50
N ARG A 265 11.81 5.65 9.59
CA ARG A 265 12.19 7.07 9.68
C ARG A 265 13.24 7.45 8.65
N GLU A 266 14.30 6.65 8.51
CA GLU A 266 15.33 6.92 7.51
C GLU A 266 14.75 6.92 6.08
N LEU A 267 13.89 5.97 5.75
CA LEU A 267 13.24 5.91 4.44
C LEU A 267 12.35 7.15 4.18
N MET A 268 11.58 7.59 5.17
CA MET A 268 10.76 8.80 5.06
C MET A 268 11.60 10.08 4.95
N ASP A 269 12.72 10.17 5.68
CA ASP A 269 13.68 11.28 5.61
C ASP A 269 14.37 11.36 4.25
N LEU A 270 14.58 10.23 3.58
CA LEU A 270 15.02 10.13 2.18
C LEU A 270 13.92 10.46 1.16
N GLY A 271 12.70 10.75 1.62
CA GLY A 271 11.56 11.13 0.78
C GLY A 271 10.82 9.94 0.15
N LEU A 272 11.11 8.71 0.58
CA LEU A 272 10.38 7.51 0.13
C LEU A 272 9.06 7.35 0.88
N TYR A 273 8.10 6.75 0.20
CA TYR A 273 6.82 6.35 0.77
C TYR A 273 6.92 4.95 1.39
N ILE A 274 6.04 4.65 2.35
CA ILE A 274 5.96 3.36 3.05
C ILE A 274 4.64 2.68 2.71
N GLY A 275 4.70 1.49 2.12
CA GLY A 275 3.55 0.65 1.84
C GLY A 275 3.17 -0.21 3.04
N ILE A 276 1.88 -0.19 3.41
CA ILE A 276 1.36 -0.88 4.59
C ILE A 276 0.31 -1.91 4.15
N ASN A 277 0.47 -3.16 4.62
CA ASN A 277 -0.50 -4.24 4.39
C ASN A 277 -0.71 -5.10 5.63
N GLY A 278 -1.41 -6.23 5.50
CA GLY A 278 -1.70 -7.09 6.64
C GLY A 278 -0.47 -7.78 7.28
N CYS A 279 0.67 -7.84 6.59
CA CYS A 279 1.93 -8.26 7.17
C CYS A 279 2.53 -7.20 8.11
N SER A 280 2.24 -5.91 7.90
CA SER A 280 2.62 -4.78 8.76
C SER A 280 1.85 -4.72 10.09
N PHE A 281 0.99 -5.69 10.38
CA PHE A 281 0.18 -5.73 11.61
C PHE A 281 0.38 -7.00 12.44
N LYS A 282 1.38 -7.83 12.11
CA LYS A 282 1.57 -9.14 12.73
C LYS A 282 1.89 -9.03 14.22
N THR A 283 2.82 -8.15 14.59
CA THR A 283 3.28 -7.95 15.96
C THR A 283 2.88 -6.59 16.52
N GLU A 284 2.98 -6.44 17.84
CA GLU A 284 2.82 -5.14 18.52
C GLU A 284 3.83 -4.11 18.01
N GLU A 285 5.09 -4.52 17.83
CA GLU A 285 6.15 -3.69 17.28
C GLU A 285 5.81 -3.20 15.87
N ASN A 286 5.30 -4.06 14.98
CA ASN A 286 4.88 -3.62 13.64
C ASN A 286 3.76 -2.56 13.73
N CYS A 287 2.80 -2.73 14.64
CA CYS A 287 1.75 -1.74 14.85
C CYS A 287 2.29 -0.41 15.42
N GLU A 288 3.30 -0.44 16.30
CA GLU A 288 3.94 0.79 16.77
C GLU A 288 4.67 1.51 15.64
N VAL A 289 5.34 0.79 14.74
CA VAL A 289 5.91 1.38 13.53
C VAL A 289 4.83 2.05 12.67
N VAL A 290 3.72 1.34 12.39
CA VAL A 290 2.58 1.89 11.62
C VAL A 290 2.02 3.17 12.28
N LYS A 291 1.98 3.20 13.62
CA LYS A 291 1.54 4.38 14.37
C LYS A 291 2.41 5.60 14.07
N GLN A 292 3.70 5.42 13.82
CA GLN A 292 4.68 6.49 13.60
C GLN A 292 4.85 6.90 12.13
N ILE A 293 4.41 6.09 11.15
CA ILE A 293 4.47 6.46 9.72
C ILE A 293 3.65 7.73 9.46
N ALA A 294 4.23 8.75 8.83
CA ALA A 294 3.54 10.00 8.55
C ALA A 294 2.45 9.82 7.48
N LEU A 295 1.30 10.50 7.62
CA LEU A 295 0.18 10.38 6.67
C LEU A 295 0.58 10.79 5.25
N ASP A 296 1.45 11.79 5.09
CA ASP A 296 1.96 12.25 3.79
C ASP A 296 3.09 11.39 3.21
N ARG A 297 3.42 10.27 3.88
CA ARG A 297 4.38 9.25 3.42
C ARG A 297 3.79 7.85 3.40
N MET A 298 2.52 7.68 3.68
CA MET A 298 1.86 6.39 3.76
C MET A 298 1.15 6.00 2.45
N MET A 299 1.27 4.73 2.07
CA MET A 299 0.40 4.07 1.09
C MET A 299 -0.14 2.77 1.69
N ILE A 300 -1.21 2.23 1.11
CA ILE A 300 -1.80 0.97 1.55
C ILE A 300 -1.89 -0.04 0.40
N GLU A 301 -1.75 -1.32 0.75
CA GLU A 301 -1.83 -2.43 -0.19
C GLU A 301 -2.37 -3.70 0.48
N THR A 302 -2.74 -4.69 -0.31
CA THR A 302 -3.14 -6.00 0.22
C THR A 302 -2.04 -7.05 0.16
N ASP A 303 -1.17 -6.95 -0.84
CA ASP A 303 -0.21 -8.00 -1.23
C ASP A 303 -0.90 -9.36 -1.48
N GLY A 304 -2.17 -9.33 -1.92
CA GLY A 304 -2.93 -10.54 -2.23
C GLY A 304 -2.21 -11.39 -3.30
N PRO A 305 -2.20 -12.73 -3.19
CA PRO A 305 -3.02 -13.58 -2.31
C PRO A 305 -2.51 -13.70 -0.87
N TRP A 306 -1.41 -13.03 -0.53
CA TRP A 306 -0.72 -13.08 0.76
C TRP A 306 -1.27 -12.05 1.76
N CYS A 307 -0.60 -11.93 2.91
CA CYS A 307 -0.82 -10.88 3.91
C CYS A 307 -2.26 -10.65 4.38
N GLU A 308 -3.12 -11.68 4.40
CA GLU A 308 -4.42 -11.62 5.07
C GLU A 308 -4.24 -11.21 6.56
N ILE A 309 -5.04 -10.26 7.06
CA ILE A 309 -5.07 -9.92 8.48
C ILE A 309 -5.78 -11.03 9.25
N ARG A 310 -5.02 -11.86 9.98
CA ARG A 310 -5.55 -13.05 10.67
C ARG A 310 -5.90 -12.74 12.13
N PRO A 311 -6.81 -13.51 12.77
CA PRO A 311 -7.12 -13.39 14.20
C PRO A 311 -5.90 -13.49 15.13
N SER A 312 -4.82 -14.14 14.68
CA SER A 312 -3.56 -14.26 15.42
C SER A 312 -2.65 -13.03 15.31
N HIS A 313 -2.93 -12.09 14.41
CA HIS A 313 -2.14 -10.87 14.26
C HIS A 313 -2.54 -9.85 15.33
N PHE A 314 -1.56 -9.12 15.86
CA PHE A 314 -1.82 -8.09 16.87
C PHE A 314 -2.81 -7.03 16.40
N GLY A 315 -2.70 -6.59 15.13
CA GLY A 315 -3.59 -5.57 14.59
C GLY A 315 -5.03 -6.03 14.30
N TYR A 316 -5.34 -7.33 14.44
CA TYR A 316 -6.71 -7.83 14.24
C TYR A 316 -7.71 -7.19 15.21
N LYS A 317 -7.27 -6.81 16.42
CA LYS A 317 -8.10 -6.14 17.43
C LYS A 317 -8.73 -4.83 16.95
N TYR A 318 -8.11 -4.16 15.97
CA TYR A 318 -8.62 -2.91 15.39
C TYR A 318 -9.74 -3.12 14.38
N LEU A 319 -10.01 -4.38 13.99
CA LEU A 319 -11.12 -4.74 13.10
C LEU A 319 -12.40 -5.13 13.86
N ILE A 320 -12.29 -5.39 15.16
CA ILE A 320 -13.41 -5.85 15.98
C ILE A 320 -14.32 -4.65 16.27
N GLU A 321 -15.59 -4.75 15.86
CA GLU A 321 -16.59 -3.74 16.19
C GLU A 321 -16.83 -3.73 17.71
N LYS A 322 -16.59 -2.58 18.35
CA LYS A 322 -16.95 -2.40 19.75
C LYS A 322 -18.47 -2.42 19.86
N LYS A 323 -19.03 -3.43 20.52
CA LYS A 323 -20.44 -3.38 20.94
C LYS A 323 -20.61 -2.17 21.86
N PRO A 324 -21.67 -1.37 21.69
CA PRO A 324 -21.92 -0.27 22.61
C PRO A 324 -21.99 -0.82 24.03
N GLU A 325 -21.17 -0.27 24.92
CA GLU A 325 -21.17 -0.64 26.33
C GLU A 325 -22.58 -0.41 26.87
N ALA A 326 -23.24 -1.47 27.30
CA ALA A 326 -24.51 -1.36 28.00
C ALA A 326 -24.21 -0.71 29.35
N ASN A 327 -24.46 0.60 29.44
CA ASN A 327 -24.53 1.31 30.72
C ASN A 327 -25.52 0.58 31.63
N GLY A 328 -25.00 -0.11 32.63
CA GLY A 328 -25.76 -0.89 33.60
C GLY A 328 -25.13 -0.79 34.98
N ASN A 329 -25.28 0.37 35.61
CA ASN A 329 -25.22 0.47 37.06
C ASN A 329 -26.33 -0.41 37.65
N ALA A 330 -25.96 -1.46 38.40
CA ALA A 330 -26.78 -1.99 39.48
C ALA A 330 -25.89 -2.80 40.43
N GLU A 331 -25.59 -2.20 41.58
CA GLU A 331 -25.10 -2.87 42.76
C GLU A 331 -26.14 -3.89 43.29
N GLY A 332 -25.64 -5.04 43.76
CA GLY A 332 -26.17 -5.75 44.93
C GLY A 332 -27.53 -6.46 44.86
N ALA A 333 -27.51 -7.77 44.66
CA ALA A 333 -28.28 -8.71 45.48
C ALA A 333 -27.75 -10.14 45.30
N ALA A 334 -27.29 -10.74 46.38
CA ALA A 334 -26.92 -12.15 46.46
C ALA A 334 -28.16 -13.06 46.60
N MET A 335 -27.96 -14.36 46.27
CA MET A 335 -28.73 -15.58 46.60
C MET A 335 -29.21 -16.38 45.36
N PRO A 336 -29.45 -17.71 45.48
CA PRO A 336 -28.50 -18.79 45.74
C PRO A 336 -28.44 -19.79 44.56
N GLU A 337 -27.44 -20.68 44.57
CA GLU A 337 -27.25 -21.74 43.56
C GLU A 337 -28.48 -22.64 43.34
N PRO A 338 -28.80 -23.02 42.09
CA PRO A 338 -29.58 -24.21 41.81
C PRO A 338 -28.72 -25.36 41.24
N ALA A 339 -29.04 -26.53 41.78
CA ALA A 339 -28.51 -27.87 41.52
C ALA A 339 -28.14 -28.23 40.08
N GLN A 340 -27.06 -29.02 39.98
CA GLN A 340 -26.58 -29.70 38.78
C GLN A 340 -27.68 -30.56 38.11
N LYS A 341 -27.91 -30.32 36.81
CA LYS A 341 -28.63 -31.23 35.90
C LYS A 341 -27.72 -31.69 34.75
N PRO A 342 -27.98 -32.87 34.16
CA PRO A 342 -26.97 -33.63 33.42
C PRO A 342 -26.66 -33.05 32.04
N GLN A 343 -25.43 -33.31 31.58
CA GLN A 343 -24.88 -32.93 30.29
C GLN A 343 -25.74 -33.41 29.10
N GLY A 344 -26.57 -32.52 28.57
CA GLY A 344 -27.10 -32.62 27.22
C GLY A 344 -26.06 -32.09 26.22
N LYS A 345 -25.80 -32.86 25.16
CA LYS A 345 -24.91 -32.49 24.03
C LYS A 345 -25.23 -31.08 23.54
N LYS A 346 -24.33 -30.11 23.81
CA LYS A 346 -24.38 -28.79 23.18
C LYS A 346 -24.17 -28.99 21.67
N LYS A 347 -25.23 -28.75 20.88
CA LYS A 347 -25.08 -28.45 19.46
C LYS A 347 -24.07 -27.32 19.34
N ASN A 348 -23.05 -27.48 18.49
CA ASN A 348 -22.12 -26.42 18.11
C ASN A 348 -22.95 -25.25 17.54
N GLN A 349 -23.28 -24.27 18.38
CA GLN A 349 -23.67 -22.95 17.91
C GLN A 349 -22.42 -22.36 17.24
N LYS A 350 -22.51 -22.14 15.94
CA LYS A 350 -21.47 -21.50 15.14
C LYS A 350 -21.34 -20.07 15.70
N LYS A 351 -20.29 -19.82 16.50
CA LYS A 351 -19.99 -18.49 17.05
C LYS A 351 -19.91 -17.53 15.84
N GLU A 352 -20.71 -16.47 15.85
CA GLU A 352 -20.62 -15.43 14.82
C GLU A 352 -19.18 -14.87 14.80
N PRO A 353 -18.64 -14.57 13.61
CA PRO A 353 -17.29 -14.03 13.51
C PRO A 353 -17.24 -12.65 14.19
N GLU A 354 -16.17 -12.39 14.95
CA GLU A 354 -15.97 -11.14 15.69
C GLU A 354 -15.74 -9.94 14.76
N VAL A 355 -15.36 -10.21 13.51
CA VAL A 355 -15.24 -9.23 12.41
C VAL A 355 -16.22 -9.65 11.32
N PRO A 356 -17.20 -8.80 10.93
CA PRO A 356 -18.14 -9.13 9.86
C PRO A 356 -17.43 -9.40 8.53
N GLU A 357 -17.89 -10.42 7.82
CA GLU A 357 -17.45 -10.73 6.46
C GLU A 357 -18.41 -10.08 5.46
N ARG A 358 -17.91 -9.19 4.60
CA ARG A 358 -18.71 -8.56 3.53
C ARG A 358 -19.08 -9.57 2.44
N PHE A 359 -18.13 -10.42 2.07
CA PHE A 359 -18.31 -11.43 1.03
C PHE A 359 -18.34 -12.83 1.65
N LYS A 360 -19.09 -13.73 1.02
CA LYS A 360 -19.07 -15.14 1.42
C LYS A 360 -17.70 -15.73 1.11
N ILE A 361 -17.11 -16.42 2.09
CA ILE A 361 -15.81 -17.10 1.94
C ILE A 361 -16.04 -18.62 1.92
N VAL A 362 -15.55 -19.28 0.87
CA VAL A 362 -15.65 -20.73 0.68
C VAL A 362 -14.27 -21.37 0.54
N LYS A 363 -14.18 -22.69 0.74
CA LYS A 363 -12.95 -23.42 0.37
C LYS A 363 -12.85 -23.47 -1.16
N LYS A 364 -11.63 -23.52 -1.71
CA LYS A 364 -11.40 -23.62 -3.15
C LYS A 364 -12.12 -24.80 -3.83
N GLU A 365 -12.28 -25.93 -3.13
CA GLU A 365 -13.00 -27.11 -3.64
C GLU A 365 -14.53 -26.92 -3.65
N LYS A 366 -15.02 -25.86 -3.01
CA LYS A 366 -16.44 -25.48 -2.92
C LYS A 366 -16.65 -24.08 -3.49
N TRP A 367 -15.81 -23.70 -4.45
CA TRP A 367 -15.93 -22.41 -5.12
C TRP A 367 -17.35 -22.22 -5.66
N GLU A 368 -17.84 -21.01 -5.55
CA GLU A 368 -19.12 -20.56 -6.08
C GLU A 368 -18.94 -19.13 -6.60
N GLU A 369 -19.71 -18.79 -7.61
CA GLU A 369 -19.65 -17.46 -8.22
C GLU A 369 -19.96 -16.36 -7.18
N GLY A 370 -19.17 -15.28 -7.22
CA GLY A 370 -19.28 -14.17 -6.27
C GLY A 370 -18.59 -14.38 -4.91
N ALA A 371 -18.29 -15.63 -4.50
CA ALA A 371 -17.59 -15.88 -3.25
C ALA A 371 -16.07 -15.67 -3.35
N MET A 372 -15.45 -15.38 -2.21
CA MET A 372 -14.00 -15.38 -2.01
C MET A 372 -13.48 -16.77 -1.66
N ILE A 373 -12.19 -16.99 -1.91
CA ILE A 373 -11.51 -18.24 -1.53
C ILE A 373 -10.81 -18.09 -0.18
N LYS A 374 -11.10 -19.03 0.73
CA LYS A 374 -10.47 -19.09 2.06
C LYS A 374 -8.95 -19.16 1.93
N GLY A 375 -8.27 -18.19 2.55
CA GLY A 375 -6.81 -18.10 2.57
C GLY A 375 -6.18 -17.50 1.31
N ARG A 376 -6.99 -17.04 0.35
CA ARG A 376 -6.56 -16.20 -0.77
C ARG A 376 -6.99 -14.77 -0.45
N ASN A 377 -6.05 -13.92 -0.04
CA ASN A 377 -6.34 -12.51 0.18
C ASN A 377 -6.66 -11.84 -1.16
N GLU A 378 -7.53 -10.83 -1.16
CA GLU A 378 -8.00 -10.16 -2.38
C GLU A 378 -8.00 -8.65 -2.19
N PRO A 379 -7.96 -7.83 -3.27
CA PRO A 379 -7.94 -6.38 -3.16
C PRO A 379 -9.13 -5.80 -2.39
N CYS A 380 -10.27 -6.49 -2.38
CA CYS A 380 -11.42 -6.04 -1.60
C CYS A 380 -11.14 -6.00 -0.09
N MET A 381 -10.12 -6.70 0.40
CA MET A 381 -9.69 -6.66 1.80
C MET A 381 -8.89 -5.39 2.15
N ILE A 382 -8.61 -4.50 1.20
CA ILE A 382 -7.95 -3.21 1.46
C ILE A 382 -8.73 -2.36 2.48
N GLU A 383 -10.06 -2.50 2.56
CA GLU A 383 -10.88 -1.83 3.58
C GLU A 383 -10.45 -2.22 5.00
N ARG A 384 -9.98 -3.45 5.21
CA ARG A 384 -9.50 -3.93 6.50
C ARG A 384 -8.14 -3.34 6.81
N VAL A 385 -7.28 -3.18 5.81
CA VAL A 385 -5.99 -2.48 5.96
C VAL A 385 -6.23 -1.05 6.42
N ALA A 386 -7.10 -0.30 5.71
CA ALA A 386 -7.44 1.07 6.08
C ALA A 386 -8.05 1.18 7.50
N LYS A 387 -8.98 0.28 7.86
CA LYS A 387 -9.57 0.22 9.21
C LYS A 387 -8.53 -0.07 10.30
N ALA A 388 -7.62 -1.01 10.05
CA ALA A 388 -6.56 -1.34 10.99
C ALA A 388 -5.60 -0.15 11.19
N VAL A 389 -5.17 0.50 10.12
CA VAL A 389 -4.32 1.71 10.19
C VAL A 389 -5.03 2.82 10.97
N ALA A 390 -6.30 3.11 10.64
CA ALA A 390 -7.08 4.12 11.35
C ALA A 390 -7.15 3.85 12.86
N GLY A 391 -7.43 2.60 13.24
CA GLY A 391 -7.47 2.18 14.64
C GLY A 391 -6.11 2.26 15.36
N ILE A 392 -5.01 1.95 14.66
CA ILE A 392 -3.64 2.06 15.21
C ILE A 392 -3.25 3.52 15.44
N LYS A 393 -3.60 4.40 14.49
CA LYS A 393 -3.23 5.82 14.48
C LYS A 393 -4.21 6.70 15.25
N GLU A 394 -5.36 6.16 15.64
CA GLU A 394 -6.43 6.88 16.37
C GLU A 394 -6.98 8.07 15.57
N VAL A 395 -7.19 7.87 14.26
CA VAL A 395 -7.76 8.87 13.33
C VAL A 395 -8.95 8.29 12.56
N ASP A 396 -9.67 9.13 11.83
CA ASP A 396 -10.79 8.67 11.01
C ASP A 396 -10.29 7.86 9.81
N VAL A 397 -11.06 6.82 9.43
CA VAL A 397 -10.71 6.00 8.25
C VAL A 397 -10.70 6.83 6.96
N GLU A 398 -11.49 7.90 6.90
CA GLU A 398 -11.49 8.87 5.81
C GLU A 398 -10.10 9.51 5.63
N ASP A 399 -9.47 9.96 6.72
CA ASP A 399 -8.12 10.55 6.65
C ASP A 399 -7.09 9.56 6.09
N ILE A 400 -7.19 8.28 6.47
CA ILE A 400 -6.32 7.22 5.94
C ILE A 400 -6.55 7.02 4.44
N CYS A 401 -7.81 6.94 4.01
CA CYS A 401 -8.17 6.75 2.60
C CYS A 401 -7.67 7.91 1.74
N GLU A 402 -7.91 9.14 2.17
CA GLU A 402 -7.55 10.35 1.41
C GLU A 402 -6.04 10.58 1.37
N ALA A 403 -5.34 10.34 2.48
CA ALA A 403 -3.88 10.42 2.53
C ALA A 403 -3.25 9.38 1.58
N ALA A 404 -3.65 8.11 1.69
CA ALA A 404 -3.13 7.06 0.83
C ALA A 404 -3.44 7.32 -0.64
N TRP A 405 -4.69 7.68 -0.98
CA TRP A 405 -5.08 8.04 -2.35
C TRP A 405 -4.21 9.16 -2.91
N THR A 406 -4.11 10.28 -2.18
CA THR A 406 -3.35 11.46 -2.63
C THR A 406 -1.88 11.14 -2.87
N ASN A 407 -1.28 10.39 -1.96
CA ASN A 407 0.12 9.96 -2.07
C ASN A 407 0.33 9.06 -3.29
N THR A 408 -0.52 8.05 -3.46
CA THR A 408 -0.42 7.09 -4.57
C THR A 408 -0.62 7.77 -5.93
N VAL A 409 -1.60 8.68 -6.06
CA VAL A 409 -1.82 9.45 -7.30
C VAL A 409 -0.64 10.36 -7.61
N LYS A 410 -0.09 11.02 -6.59
CA LYS A 410 1.09 11.90 -6.75
C LYS A 410 2.29 11.14 -7.30
N VAL A 411 2.53 9.93 -6.81
CA VAL A 411 3.71 9.13 -7.21
C VAL A 411 3.47 8.43 -8.54
N PHE A 412 2.37 7.70 -8.70
CA PHE A 412 2.17 6.79 -9.84
C PHE A 412 1.29 7.34 -10.97
N GLY A 413 0.62 8.48 -10.78
CA GLY A 413 -0.20 9.10 -11.83
C GLY A 413 -1.44 8.28 -12.23
N VAL A 414 -1.92 7.39 -11.37
CA VAL A 414 -2.99 6.41 -11.64
C VAL A 414 -4.42 6.97 -11.60
N ASP A 415 -4.61 8.28 -11.52
CA ASP A 415 -5.94 8.95 -11.45
C ASP A 415 -6.04 10.13 -12.44
N GLN A 416 -5.25 10.08 -13.51
CA GLN A 416 -5.23 11.06 -14.60
C GLN A 416 -6.06 10.62 -15.81
#